data_AF-A0A0S7X6F4-F1
#
_entry.id   AF-A0A0S7X6F4-F1
#
_cell.length_a   1.000
_cell.length_b   1.000
_cell.length_c   1.000
_cell.angle_alpha   90.00
_cell.angle_beta   90.00
_cell.angle_gamma   90.00
#
_symmetry.space_group_name_H-M   'P 1'
#
loop_
_entity.id
_entity.type
_entity.pdbx_description
1 polymer ?
#
loop_
_entity_poly.entity_id
_entity_poly.type
_entity_poly.pdbx_seq_one_letter_code
_entity_poly.pdbx_strand_id
1 'polypeptide(L)'
;MRRLRSGKWFGLSLCAPIAMVVLAVVASWYFGIHSLTSCSAYWQMYRAYHPIWKDLALRRIQAGRDVSEFAGSYPASWSWRHGAYTSMDFYDNYVPGRPVIYFSGITVIAKEGRLKCAVAWSSTWHHIFFDEFSKDEHKNYRESLRQYVDSLPRPPGEE
;
A
#
# COMPACT_ATOMS: atom_id res chain seq x y z
N MET A 1 8.52 3.34 62.86
CA MET A 1 9.33 2.67 61.81
C MET A 1 8.41 2.25 60.67
N ARG A 2 8.51 2.89 59.50
CA ARG A 2 7.67 2.63 58.31
C ARG A 2 8.18 1.39 57.57
N ARG A 3 7.53 0.25 57.72
CA ARG A 3 7.69 -0.92 56.85
C ARG A 3 6.41 -1.10 56.04
N LEU A 4 6.58 -1.58 54.80
CA LEU A 4 5.54 -2.05 53.86
C LEU A 4 4.83 -0.98 53.00
N ARG A 5 5.50 -0.50 51.95
CA ARG A 5 4.81 -0.02 50.73
C ARG A 5 5.58 -0.25 49.42
N SER A 6 6.51 -1.21 49.37
CA SER A 6 7.37 -1.43 48.18
C SER A 6 6.89 -2.53 47.22
N GLY A 7 6.05 -3.49 47.64
CA GLY A 7 5.68 -4.63 46.78
C GLY A 7 4.79 -4.29 45.58
N LYS A 8 3.94 -3.25 45.69
CA LYS A 8 3.02 -2.85 44.60
C LYS A 8 3.73 -2.14 43.44
N TRP A 9 4.85 -1.46 43.72
CA TRP A 9 5.62 -0.74 42.71
C TRP A 9 6.49 -1.67 41.85
N PHE A 10 7.01 -2.76 42.42
CA PHE A 10 7.74 -3.78 41.66
C PHE A 10 6.85 -4.55 40.69
N GLY A 11 5.61 -4.89 41.09
CA GLY A 11 4.64 -5.52 40.18
C GLY A 11 4.26 -4.62 39.00
N LEU A 12 3.99 -3.34 39.25
CA LEU A 12 3.70 -2.35 38.20
C LEU A 12 4.89 -2.13 37.25
N SER A 13 6.11 -2.15 37.77
CA SER A 13 7.32 -1.98 36.96
C SER A 13 7.57 -3.15 35.99
N LEU A 14 7.13 -4.37 36.32
CA LEU A 14 7.28 -5.53 35.43
C LEU A 14 6.15 -5.62 34.40
N CYS A 15 4.95 -5.11 34.72
CA CYS A 15 3.82 -5.07 33.79
C CYS A 15 4.05 -4.11 32.62
N ALA A 16 4.71 -2.98 32.84
CA ALA A 16 4.96 -1.98 31.81
C ALA A 16 5.75 -2.50 30.59
N PRO A 17 6.92 -3.16 30.73
CA PRO A 17 7.65 -3.69 29.58
C PRO A 17 6.87 -4.79 28.85
N ILE A 18 6.16 -5.65 29.59
CA ILE A 18 5.31 -6.70 28.98
C ILE A 18 4.20 -6.06 28.14
N ALA A 19 3.50 -5.06 28.67
CA ALA A 19 2.47 -4.33 27.95
C ALA A 19 3.03 -3.65 26.69
N MET A 20 4.23 -3.06 26.77
CA MET A 20 4.89 -2.44 25.62
C MET A 20 5.23 -3.46 24.52
N VAL A 21 5.74 -4.64 24.89
CA VAL A 21 6.02 -5.72 23.93
C VAL A 21 4.74 -6.21 23.26
N VAL A 22 3.67 -6.43 24.04
CA VAL A 22 2.36 -6.84 23.50
C VAL A 22 1.83 -5.80 22.52
N LEU A 23 1.89 -4.50 22.87
CA LEU A 23 1.47 -3.42 21.98
C LEU A 23 2.31 -3.38 20.70
N ALA A 24 3.63 -3.57 20.79
CA ALA A 24 4.51 -3.60 19.62
C ALA A 24 4.19 -4.78 18.69
N VAL A 25 3.90 -5.96 19.24
CA VAL A 25 3.49 -7.15 18.46
C VAL A 25 2.15 -6.93 17.79
N VAL A 26 1.15 -6.42 18.51
CA VAL A 26 -0.19 -6.14 17.97
C VAL A 26 -0.11 -5.06 16.88
N ALA A 27 0.67 -3.99 17.10
CA ALA A 27 0.87 -2.94 16.10
C ALA A 27 1.56 -3.50 14.85
N SER A 28 2.64 -4.28 15.03
CA SER A 28 3.35 -4.92 13.92
C SER A 28 2.43 -5.82 13.11
N TRP A 29 1.58 -6.61 13.78
CA TRP A 29 0.59 -7.45 13.11
C TRP A 29 -0.48 -6.62 12.38
N TYR A 30 -0.99 -5.56 13.01
CA TYR A 30 -2.00 -4.68 12.40
C TYR A 30 -1.50 -4.02 11.11
N PHE A 31 -0.26 -3.52 11.12
CA PHE A 31 0.39 -2.86 9.98
C PHE A 31 1.05 -3.83 8.97
N GLY A 32 0.95 -5.15 9.18
CA GLY A 32 1.58 -6.15 8.30
C GLY A 32 3.12 -6.08 8.31
N ILE A 33 3.71 -5.63 9.42
CA ILE A 33 5.17 -5.55 9.60
C ILE A 33 5.66 -6.89 10.14
N HIS A 34 6.10 -7.75 9.24
CA HIS A 34 6.64 -9.08 9.57
C HIS A 34 8.15 -9.21 9.30
N SER A 35 8.79 -8.17 8.75
CA SER A 35 10.19 -8.20 8.37
C SER A 35 10.83 -6.81 8.44
N LEU A 36 12.17 -6.77 8.47
CA LEU A 36 12.93 -5.53 8.35
C LEU A 36 12.66 -4.83 7.00
N THR A 37 12.40 -5.59 5.94
CA THR A 37 12.01 -5.06 4.64
C THR A 37 10.69 -4.29 4.72
N SER A 38 9.71 -4.80 5.48
CA SER A 38 8.46 -4.08 5.74
C SER A 38 8.71 -2.76 6.47
N CYS A 39 9.57 -2.76 7.51
CA CYS A 39 9.95 -1.52 8.20
C CYS A 39 10.61 -0.51 7.23
N SER A 40 11.51 -0.98 6.37
CA SER A 40 12.16 -0.14 5.36
C SER A 40 11.15 0.44 4.36
N ALA A 41 10.17 -0.36 3.93
CA ALA A 41 9.09 0.09 3.06
C ALA A 41 8.29 1.24 3.71
N TYR A 42 7.88 1.09 4.98
CA TYR A 42 7.18 2.15 5.72
C TYR A 42 8.02 3.42 5.87
N TRP A 43 9.32 3.29 6.14
CA TRP A 43 10.23 4.43 6.21
C TRP A 43 10.34 5.16 4.87
N GLN A 44 10.42 4.43 3.76
CA GLN A 44 10.46 5.01 2.42
C GLN A 44 9.13 5.66 2.04
N MET A 45 8.00 5.02 2.34
CA MET A 45 6.67 5.58 2.15
C MET A 45 6.47 6.90 2.90
N TYR A 46 6.99 6.98 4.12
CA TYR A 46 6.94 8.22 4.91
C TYR A 46 7.66 9.39 4.22
N ARG A 47 8.74 9.14 3.46
CA ARG A 47 9.59 10.19 2.89
C ARG A 47 9.19 10.67 1.49
N ALA A 48 8.66 9.79 0.65
CA ALA A 48 8.62 10.04 -0.80
C ALA A 48 7.40 9.45 -1.52
N TYR A 49 6.33 9.09 -0.80
CA TYR A 49 5.14 8.48 -1.39
C TYR A 49 3.91 9.36 -1.17
N HIS A 50 2.95 9.23 -2.10
CA HIS A 50 1.65 9.87 -2.00
C HIS A 50 0.94 9.51 -0.67
N PRO A 51 0.36 10.47 0.07
CA PRO A 51 -0.12 10.27 1.44
C PRO A 51 -1.25 9.24 1.59
N ILE A 52 -1.83 8.76 0.50
CA ILE A 52 -2.83 7.67 0.48
C ILE A 52 -2.34 6.39 1.15
N TRP A 53 -1.03 6.15 1.21
CA TRP A 53 -0.47 5.00 1.95
C TRP A 53 -0.90 4.99 3.40
N LYS A 54 -1.14 6.15 4.03
CA LYS A 54 -1.56 6.24 5.44
C LYS A 54 -2.96 5.65 5.63
N ASP A 55 -3.87 5.96 4.72
CA ASP A 55 -5.25 5.44 4.77
C ASP A 55 -5.30 3.95 4.39
N LEU A 56 -4.43 3.49 3.50
CA LEU A 56 -4.23 2.07 3.22
C LEU A 56 -3.66 1.31 4.43
N ALA A 57 -2.59 1.83 5.04
CA ALA A 57 -1.95 1.23 6.22
C ALA A 57 -2.88 1.18 7.44
N LEU A 58 -3.71 2.22 7.62
CA LEU A 58 -4.72 2.29 8.67
C LEU A 58 -6.01 1.52 8.32
N ARG A 59 -6.05 0.81 7.18
CA ARG A 59 -7.21 0.04 6.69
C ARG A 59 -8.49 0.87 6.54
N ARG A 60 -8.36 2.17 6.27
CA ARG A 60 -9.49 3.05 5.91
C ARG A 60 -9.90 2.87 4.44
N ILE A 61 -8.96 2.44 3.61
CA ILE A 61 -9.22 1.94 2.26
C ILE A 61 -9.05 0.42 2.31
N GLN A 62 -10.04 -0.32 1.82
CA GLN A 62 -10.06 -1.77 1.83
C GLN A 62 -10.53 -2.30 0.47
N ALA A 63 -10.27 -3.59 0.23
CA ALA A 63 -10.82 -4.29 -0.92
C ALA A 63 -12.36 -4.25 -0.91
N GLY A 64 -12.97 -4.32 -2.10
CA GLY A 64 -14.42 -4.25 -2.28
C GLY A 64 -15.01 -2.84 -2.26
N ARG A 65 -14.23 -1.80 -1.91
CA ARG A 65 -14.69 -0.41 -2.04
C ARG A 65 -15.02 -0.09 -3.50
N ASP A 66 -16.05 0.73 -3.71
CA ASP A 66 -16.44 1.19 -5.04
C ASP A 66 -15.36 2.11 -5.65
N VAL A 67 -15.02 1.89 -6.93
CA VAL A 67 -13.96 2.63 -7.61
C VAL A 67 -14.33 4.09 -7.84
N SER A 68 -15.61 4.40 -8.07
CA SER A 68 -16.07 5.76 -8.33
C SER A 68 -16.05 6.59 -7.06
N GLU A 69 -16.51 6.01 -5.94
CA GLU A 69 -16.38 6.63 -4.61
C GLU A 69 -14.90 6.85 -4.23
N PHE A 70 -14.06 5.84 -4.48
CA PHE A 70 -12.63 5.92 -4.22
C PHE A 70 -11.95 7.01 -5.05
N ALA A 71 -12.16 7.04 -6.37
CA ALA A 71 -11.56 8.02 -7.26
C ALA A 71 -12.04 9.46 -6.97
N GLY A 72 -13.28 9.63 -6.49
CA GLY A 72 -13.79 10.92 -6.05
C GLY A 72 -13.13 11.44 -4.77
N SER A 73 -12.69 10.53 -3.89
CA SER A 73 -12.02 10.88 -2.62
C SER A 73 -10.50 10.99 -2.76
N TYR A 74 -9.91 10.22 -3.68
CA TYR A 74 -8.47 10.10 -3.86
C TYR A 74 -8.13 10.20 -5.35
N PRO A 75 -7.87 11.43 -5.87
CA PRO A 75 -7.52 11.61 -7.27
C PRO A 75 -6.17 10.96 -7.57
N ALA A 76 -6.17 9.98 -8.47
CA ALA A 76 -4.94 9.31 -8.90
C ALA A 76 -4.08 10.24 -9.76
N SER A 77 -2.75 10.08 -9.66
CA SER A 77 -1.80 10.76 -10.55
C SER A 77 -2.00 10.30 -11.98
N TRP A 78 -2.26 9.01 -12.16
CA TRP A 78 -2.52 8.42 -13.46
C TRP A 78 -3.56 7.31 -13.31
N SER A 79 -4.52 7.24 -14.23
CA SER A 79 -5.54 6.19 -14.25
C SER A 79 -5.76 5.70 -15.67
N TRP A 80 -5.88 4.38 -15.82
CA TRP A 80 -6.14 3.75 -17.09
C TRP A 80 -6.98 2.50 -16.89
N ARG A 81 -7.70 2.15 -17.96
CA ARG A 81 -8.61 1.00 -17.99
C ARG A 81 -8.12 0.02 -19.04
N HIS A 82 -8.10 -1.26 -18.68
CA HIS A 82 -7.79 -2.35 -19.59
C HIS A 82 -8.68 -3.55 -19.29
N GLY A 83 -9.49 -3.96 -20.27
CA GLY A 83 -10.52 -4.98 -20.08
C GLY A 83 -11.47 -4.65 -18.91
N ALA A 84 -11.59 -5.59 -17.97
CA ALA A 84 -12.40 -5.44 -16.76
C ALA A 84 -11.70 -4.69 -15.62
N TYR A 85 -10.45 -4.24 -15.82
CA TYR A 85 -9.59 -3.69 -14.79
C TYR A 85 -9.41 -2.18 -14.94
N THR A 86 -9.30 -1.50 -13.81
CA THR A 86 -8.89 -0.11 -13.71
C THR A 86 -7.69 -0.02 -12.78
N SER A 87 -6.58 0.49 -13.30
CA SER A 87 -5.37 0.73 -12.52
C SER A 87 -5.25 2.22 -12.25
N MET A 88 -4.90 2.55 -11.00
CA MET A 88 -4.75 3.91 -10.50
C MET A 88 -3.40 4.01 -9.79
N ASP A 89 -2.51 4.81 -10.35
CA ASP A 89 -1.21 5.08 -9.76
C ASP A 89 -1.20 6.40 -9.01
N PHE A 90 -0.50 6.39 -7.88
CA PHE A 90 -0.27 7.54 -7.03
C PHE A 90 1.24 7.73 -6.89
N TYR A 91 1.73 8.83 -7.47
CA TYR A 91 3.12 9.25 -7.41
C TYR A 91 3.23 10.48 -6.52
N ASP A 92 4.34 10.58 -5.78
CA ASP A 92 4.71 11.85 -5.16
C ASP A 92 5.23 12.81 -6.25
N ASN A 93 4.84 14.09 -6.19
CA ASN A 93 5.24 15.13 -7.14
C ASN A 93 4.88 14.85 -8.63
N TYR A 94 3.75 14.19 -8.89
CA TYR A 94 3.28 14.02 -10.27
C TYR A 94 3.05 15.37 -10.97
N VAL A 95 3.65 15.54 -12.15
CA VAL A 95 3.44 16.71 -13.01
C VAL A 95 2.87 16.25 -14.36
N PRO A 96 1.61 16.60 -14.69
CA PRO A 96 1.01 16.25 -15.97
C PRO A 96 1.85 16.73 -17.15
N GLY A 97 2.02 15.88 -18.17
CA GLY A 97 2.70 16.22 -19.42
C GLY A 97 4.24 16.24 -19.36
N ARG A 98 4.86 15.95 -18.21
CA ARG A 98 6.32 15.75 -18.14
C ARG A 98 6.67 14.26 -18.26
N PRO A 99 7.58 13.87 -19.18
CA PRO A 99 8.08 12.51 -19.24
C PRO A 99 9.00 12.27 -18.03
N VAL A 100 8.43 11.73 -16.97
CA VAL A 100 9.17 11.32 -15.77
C VAL A 100 8.98 9.83 -15.58
N ILE A 101 10.09 9.11 -15.41
CA ILE A 101 10.08 7.71 -15.02
C ILE A 101 9.97 7.68 -13.49
N TYR A 102 8.86 7.12 -13.00
CA TYR A 102 8.66 6.94 -11.56
C TYR A 102 9.21 5.58 -11.14
N PHE A 103 10.16 5.59 -10.21
CA PHE A 103 10.76 4.37 -9.64
C PHE A 103 10.09 3.89 -8.36
N SER A 104 9.08 4.63 -7.90
CA SER A 104 8.30 4.33 -6.72
C SER A 104 6.90 4.90 -6.84
N GLY A 105 5.92 4.18 -6.32
CA GLY A 105 4.53 4.63 -6.35
C GLY A 105 3.62 3.69 -5.57
N ILE A 106 2.34 4.02 -5.59
CA ILE A 106 1.29 3.16 -5.07
C ILE A 106 0.35 2.88 -6.23
N THR A 107 0.10 1.61 -6.50
CA THR A 107 -0.88 1.20 -7.49
C THR A 107 -2.07 0.58 -6.77
N VAL A 108 -3.26 1.09 -7.07
CA VAL A 108 -4.54 0.52 -6.66
C VAL A 108 -5.22 -0.02 -7.91
N ILE A 109 -5.60 -1.30 -7.86
CA ILE A 109 -6.24 -2.00 -8.96
C ILE A 109 -7.66 -2.33 -8.56
N ALA A 110 -8.60 -1.96 -9.42
CA ALA A 110 -10.00 -2.35 -9.35
C ALA A 110 -10.35 -3.32 -10.47
N LYS A 111 -11.31 -4.22 -10.21
CA LYS A 111 -11.95 -5.08 -11.20
C LYS A 111 -13.44 -4.87 -11.12
N GLU A 112 -14.10 -4.66 -12.27
CA GLU A 112 -15.57 -4.50 -12.34
C GLU A 112 -16.11 -3.43 -11.36
N GLY A 113 -15.36 -2.33 -11.23
CA GLY A 113 -15.74 -1.22 -10.36
C GLY A 113 -15.44 -1.40 -8.87
N ARG A 114 -14.75 -2.47 -8.46
CA ARG A 114 -14.44 -2.76 -7.05
C ARG A 114 -12.95 -2.89 -6.82
N LEU A 115 -12.41 -2.28 -5.76
CA LEU A 115 -11.00 -2.40 -5.41
C LEU A 115 -10.64 -3.87 -5.11
N LYS A 116 -9.50 -4.33 -5.64
CA LYS A 116 -9.03 -5.72 -5.50
C LYS A 116 -7.61 -5.82 -4.96
N CYS A 117 -6.73 -4.92 -5.36
CA CYS A 117 -5.34 -4.94 -4.92
C CYS A 117 -4.87 -3.52 -4.64
N ALA A 118 -4.06 -3.35 -3.62
CA ALA A 118 -3.32 -2.12 -3.39
C ALA A 118 -1.89 -2.47 -2.96
N VAL A 119 -0.92 -1.94 -3.70
CA VAL A 119 0.50 -2.22 -3.51
C VAL A 119 1.29 -0.92 -3.56
N ALA A 120 2.12 -0.70 -2.55
CA ALA A 120 3.23 0.24 -2.66
C ALA A 120 4.42 -0.50 -3.26
N TRP A 121 5.10 0.11 -4.20
CA TRP A 121 6.20 -0.51 -4.92
C TRP A 121 7.34 0.47 -5.14
N SER A 122 8.55 -0.07 -5.15
CA SER A 122 9.74 0.57 -5.70
C SER A 122 10.46 -0.38 -6.65
N SER A 123 11.53 0.08 -7.28
CA SER A 123 12.43 -0.78 -8.05
C SER A 123 13.05 -1.95 -7.27
N THR A 124 13.02 -1.92 -5.93
CA THR A 124 13.71 -2.92 -5.08
C THR A 124 12.80 -3.66 -4.10
N TRP A 125 11.55 -3.25 -3.93
CA TRP A 125 10.64 -3.88 -2.97
C TRP A 125 9.18 -3.64 -3.34
N HIS A 126 8.31 -4.52 -2.82
CA HIS A 126 6.86 -4.38 -2.88
C HIS A 126 6.27 -4.55 -1.47
N HIS A 127 5.29 -3.71 -1.12
CA HIS A 127 4.51 -3.83 0.10
C HIS A 127 3.02 -3.88 -0.27
N ILE A 128 2.42 -5.03 -0.05
CA ILE A 128 1.02 -5.29 -0.37
C ILE A 128 0.17 -4.91 0.84
N PHE A 129 -0.76 -3.98 0.65
CA PHE A 129 -1.74 -3.62 1.68
C PHE A 129 -2.90 -4.63 1.72
N PHE A 130 -3.39 -5.00 0.54
CA PHE A 130 -4.35 -6.09 0.34
C PHE A 130 -4.24 -6.60 -1.10
N ASP A 131 -4.55 -7.88 -1.29
CA ASP A 131 -4.59 -8.53 -2.60
C ASP A 131 -5.65 -9.64 -2.58
N GLU A 132 -6.83 -9.30 -3.09
CA GLU A 132 -8.02 -10.17 -3.16
C GLU A 132 -8.19 -10.78 -4.56
N PHE A 133 -7.11 -10.83 -5.35
CA PHE A 133 -7.12 -11.54 -6.62
C PHE A 133 -6.95 -13.05 -6.40
N SER A 134 -7.78 -13.83 -7.10
CA SER A 134 -7.50 -15.25 -7.27
C SER A 134 -6.28 -15.46 -8.19
N LYS A 135 -5.72 -16.68 -8.21
CA LYS A 135 -4.62 -17.02 -9.13
C LYS A 135 -4.99 -16.80 -10.60
N ASP A 136 -6.21 -17.15 -10.98
CA ASP A 136 -6.71 -16.96 -12.35
C ASP A 136 -6.94 -15.48 -12.64
N GLU A 137 -7.42 -14.71 -11.67
CA GLU A 137 -7.57 -13.27 -11.83
C GLU A 137 -6.22 -12.56 -11.99
N HIS A 138 -5.17 -12.99 -11.29
CA HIS A 138 -3.81 -12.50 -11.52
C HIS A 138 -3.28 -12.80 -12.91
N LYS A 139 -3.61 -13.99 -13.46
CA LYS A 139 -3.24 -14.36 -14.82
C LYS A 139 -3.97 -13.45 -15.82
N ASN A 140 -5.28 -13.33 -15.68
CA ASN A 140 -6.12 -12.50 -16.55
C ASN A 140 -5.75 -11.02 -16.47
N TYR A 141 -5.40 -10.51 -15.28
CA TYR A 141 -4.89 -9.15 -15.11
C TYR A 141 -3.60 -8.94 -15.89
N ARG A 142 -2.62 -9.85 -15.76
CA ARG A 142 -1.34 -9.78 -16.48
C ARG A 142 -1.52 -9.85 -18.00
N GLU A 143 -2.39 -10.73 -18.47
CA GLU A 143 -2.71 -10.84 -19.91
C GLU A 143 -3.38 -9.57 -20.44
N SER A 144 -4.36 -9.04 -19.70
CA SER A 144 -5.05 -7.81 -20.07
C SER A 144 -4.12 -6.59 -20.07
N LEU A 145 -3.23 -6.48 -19.07
CA LEU A 145 -2.24 -5.41 -19.00
C LEU A 145 -1.25 -5.50 -20.18
N ARG A 146 -0.79 -6.72 -20.50
CA ARG A 146 0.10 -6.95 -21.65
C ARG A 146 -0.55 -6.51 -22.96
N GLN A 147 -1.79 -6.92 -23.22
CA GLN A 147 -2.55 -6.51 -24.40
C GLN A 147 -2.72 -4.99 -24.49
N TYR A 148 -2.97 -4.33 -23.35
CA TYR A 148 -3.04 -2.88 -23.30
C TYR A 148 -1.70 -2.22 -23.67
N VAL A 149 -0.60 -2.66 -23.06
CA VAL A 149 0.75 -2.13 -23.36
C VAL A 149 1.11 -2.36 -24.83
N ASP A 150 0.84 -3.55 -25.38
CA ASP A 150 1.10 -3.87 -26.79
C ASP A 150 0.24 -3.03 -27.75
N SER A 151 -0.88 -2.48 -27.29
CA SER A 151 -1.75 -1.59 -28.08
C SER A 151 -1.34 -0.11 -28.03
N LEU A 152 -0.44 0.28 -27.13
CA LEU A 152 0.01 1.66 -27.04
C LEU A 152 0.89 2.02 -28.26
N PRO A 153 0.79 3.26 -28.78
CA PRO A 153 1.70 3.72 -29.82
C PRO A 153 3.15 3.60 -29.35
N ARG A 154 4.02 3.04 -30.18
CA ARG A 154 5.46 3.06 -29.90
C ARG A 154 5.95 4.51 -29.89
N PRO A 155 6.91 4.85 -29.02
CA PRO A 155 7.54 6.15 -29.08
C PRO A 155 8.22 6.34 -30.46
N PRO A 156 8.19 7.55 -31.02
CA PRO A 156 8.85 7.83 -32.29
C PRO A 156 10.37 7.55 -32.17
N GLY A 157 10.90 6.65 -33.02
CA GLY A 157 12.33 6.31 -33.06
C GLY A 157 12.69 4.84 -32.74
N GLU A 158 11.72 3.97 -32.49
CA GLU A 158 11.92 2.51 -32.33
C GLU A 158 11.41 1.70 -33.55
N GLU A 159 12.04 1.92 -34.71
CA GLU A 159 11.89 1.07 -35.92
C GLU A 159 12.99 0.01 -36.03
#